data_AF-A0AAV4PNH2-F1
#
_entry.id   AF-A0AAV4PNH2-F1
#
_cell.length_a   1.000
_cell.length_b   1.000
_cell.length_c   1.000
_cell.angle_alpha   90.00
_cell.angle_beta   90.00
_cell.angle_gamma   90.00
#
_symmetry.space_group_name_H-M   'P 1'
#
loop_
_entity.id
_entity.type
_entity.pdbx_description
1 polymer ?
#
loop_
_entity_poly.entity_id
_entity_poly.type
_entity_poly.pdbx_seq_one_letter_code
_entity_poly.pdbx_strand_id
1 'polypeptide(L)'
;MSAPILTEVKNIRKIPFDLLEESLFYMAKRNQERIRSAISLNWNGHLTSLNLSSTLASIFKLEKSVKYVALEIYERFLAYHVLELRQSVKDRQETDRPLSWEVIEERITEQTVLRVLTSIQLASKLSSHYDHVLPTQVAEFLEKSGGKSLQ
;
A
#
# COMPACT_ATOMS: atom_id res chain seq x y z
N MET A 1 -17.35 -3.57 -34.30
CA MET A 1 -16.77 -3.64 -32.95
C MET A 1 -15.59 -2.67 -32.93
N SER A 2 -15.78 -1.48 -32.37
CA SER A 2 -14.80 -0.39 -32.42
C SER A 2 -13.75 -0.56 -31.34
N ALA A 3 -12.47 -0.47 -31.71
CA ALA A 3 -11.36 -0.54 -30.78
C ALA A 3 -11.43 0.61 -29.76
N PRO A 4 -11.08 0.39 -28.48
CA PRO A 4 -11.06 1.46 -27.51
C PRO A 4 -9.96 2.46 -27.86
N ILE A 5 -10.38 3.70 -28.07
CA ILE A 5 -9.53 4.87 -28.27
C ILE A 5 -8.70 5.05 -27.00
N LEU A 6 -7.37 4.92 -27.13
CA LEU A 6 -6.40 5.27 -26.11
C LEU A 6 -6.40 6.79 -25.93
N THR A 7 -7.35 7.30 -25.16
CA THR A 7 -7.45 8.73 -24.85
C THR A 7 -6.31 9.14 -23.91
N GLU A 8 -5.35 9.85 -24.51
CA GLU A 8 -4.52 10.89 -23.91
C GLU A 8 -3.65 10.53 -22.70
N VAL A 9 -2.53 9.84 -22.95
CA VAL A 9 -1.33 9.98 -22.10
C VAL A 9 -0.60 11.27 -22.49
N LYS A 10 -1.18 12.41 -22.14
CA LYS A 10 -0.76 13.76 -22.58
C LYS A 10 0.59 14.27 -22.04
N ASN A 11 1.41 13.42 -21.42
CA ASN A 11 2.72 13.80 -20.88
C ASN A 11 3.83 12.74 -21.07
N ILE A 12 3.77 11.90 -22.11
CA ILE A 12 4.98 11.21 -22.60
C ILE A 12 5.83 12.24 -23.34
N ARG A 13 6.47 13.17 -22.61
CA ARG A 13 7.42 14.10 -23.21
C ARG A 13 8.62 13.29 -23.71
N LYS A 14 8.69 13.12 -25.03
CA LYS A 14 9.89 12.87 -25.86
C LYS A 14 10.87 11.81 -25.32
N ILE A 15 10.44 10.56 -25.24
CA ILE A 15 11.36 9.42 -25.13
C ILE A 15 11.55 8.87 -26.55
N PRO A 16 12.80 8.71 -27.05
CA PRO A 16 13.06 8.06 -28.33
C PRO A 16 12.41 6.67 -28.40
N PHE A 17 11.96 6.27 -29.59
CA PHE A 17 11.18 5.03 -29.76
C PHE A 17 11.90 3.81 -29.18
N ASP A 18 13.19 3.66 -29.44
CA ASP A 18 14.00 2.52 -28.97
C ASP A 18 14.09 2.46 -27.44
N LEU A 19 14.21 3.63 -26.79
CA LEU A 19 14.21 3.76 -25.32
C LEU A 19 12.83 3.46 -24.71
N LEU A 20 11.75 3.81 -25.41
CA LEU A 20 10.40 3.48 -25.00
C LEU A 20 10.15 1.97 -25.11
N GLU A 21 10.55 1.36 -26.23
CA GLU A 21 10.44 -0.08 -26.47
C GLU A 21 11.21 -0.89 -25.42
N GLU A 22 12.47 -0.52 -25.17
CA GLU A 22 13.30 -1.14 -24.13
C GLU A 22 12.68 -1.00 -22.74
N SER A 23 12.17 0.21 -22.41
CA SER A 23 11.50 0.46 -21.13
C SER A 23 10.24 -0.39 -20.96
N LEU A 24 9.42 -0.51 -22.00
CA LEU A 24 8.21 -1.33 -21.98
C LEU A 24 8.54 -2.81 -21.84
N PHE A 25 9.56 -3.30 -22.56
CA PHE A 25 10.03 -4.68 -22.45
C PHE A 25 10.53 -4.98 -21.03
N TYR A 26 11.35 -4.10 -20.46
CA TYR A 26 11.86 -4.22 -19.10
C TYR A 26 10.73 -4.23 -18.07
N MET A 27 9.75 -3.33 -18.18
CA MET A 27 8.58 -3.31 -17.30
C MET A 27 7.73 -4.57 -17.42
N ALA A 28 7.50 -5.06 -18.65
CA ALA A 28 6.76 -6.29 -18.89
C ALA A 28 7.44 -7.50 -18.24
N LYS A 29 8.77 -7.62 -18.40
CA LYS A 29 9.57 -8.68 -17.76
C LYS A 29 9.46 -8.63 -16.23
N ARG A 30 9.63 -7.45 -15.62
CA ARG A 30 9.50 -7.28 -14.16
C ARG A 30 8.09 -7.58 -13.67
N ASN A 31 7.06 -7.19 -14.42
CA ASN A 31 5.68 -7.52 -14.08
C ASN A 31 5.46 -9.04 -14.11
N GLN A 32 6.00 -9.74 -15.10
CA GLN A 32 5.92 -11.19 -15.17
C GLN A 32 6.62 -11.87 -13.99
N GLU A 33 7.80 -11.39 -13.61
CA GLU A 33 8.52 -11.87 -12.42
C GLU A 33 7.70 -11.66 -11.14
N ARG A 34 7.12 -10.45 -10.97
CA ARG A 34 6.26 -10.13 -9.82
C ARG A 34 5.02 -11.02 -9.75
N ILE A 35 4.38 -11.30 -10.89
CA ILE A 35 3.24 -12.21 -10.97
C ILE A 35 3.66 -13.64 -10.61
N ARG A 36 4.81 -14.11 -11.12
CA ARG A 36 5.34 -15.45 -10.81
C ARG A 36 5.71 -15.60 -9.34
N SER A 37 6.26 -14.56 -8.72
CA SER A 37 6.61 -14.54 -7.29
C SER A 37 5.42 -14.20 -6.39
N ALA A 38 4.26 -13.88 -6.95
CA ALA A 38 3.09 -13.53 -6.17
C ALA A 38 2.62 -14.77 -5.40
N ILE A 39 2.75 -14.71 -4.08
CA ILE A 39 2.17 -15.72 -3.20
C ILE A 39 0.70 -15.35 -3.04
N SER A 40 -0.20 -16.27 -3.44
CA SER A 40 -1.62 -16.14 -3.13
C SER A 40 -1.81 -16.32 -1.63
N LEU A 41 -1.68 -15.23 -0.88
CA LEU A 41 -2.12 -15.20 0.50
C LEU A 41 -3.64 -15.03 0.47
N ASN A 42 -4.37 -16.06 0.90
CA ASN A 42 -5.81 -16.00 1.05
C ASN A 42 -6.13 -15.12 2.27
N TRP A 43 -6.03 -13.80 2.10
CA TRP A 43 -6.22 -12.79 3.13
C TRP A 43 -7.53 -12.04 2.87
N ASN A 44 -8.49 -12.21 3.79
CA ASN A 44 -9.84 -11.63 3.65
C ASN A 44 -9.88 -10.10 3.77
N GLY A 45 -8.82 -9.45 4.24
CA GLY A 45 -8.76 -7.99 4.39
C GLY A 45 -8.32 -7.21 3.13
N HIS A 46 -8.13 -7.89 1.99
CA HIS A 46 -7.72 -7.24 0.73
C HIS A 46 -8.70 -6.13 0.32
N LEU A 47 -10.01 -6.42 0.36
CA LEU A 47 -11.05 -5.45 0.00
C LEU A 47 -11.08 -4.24 0.96
N THR A 48 -10.91 -4.46 2.25
CA THR A 48 -10.85 -3.39 3.26
C THR A 48 -9.63 -2.50 3.04
N SER A 49 -8.47 -3.09 2.74
CA SER A 49 -7.23 -2.33 2.47
C SER A 49 -7.29 -1.53 1.17
N LEU A 50 -7.92 -2.08 0.12
CA LEU A 50 -8.15 -1.40 -1.14
C LEU A 50 -9.09 -0.19 -0.97
N ASN A 51 -10.17 -0.35 -0.20
CA ASN A 51 -11.11 0.73 0.07
C ASN A 51 -10.47 1.85 0.92
N LEU A 52 -9.77 1.47 1.99
CA LEU A 52 -9.08 2.44 2.86
C LEU A 52 -7.99 3.22 2.11
N SER A 53 -7.16 2.53 1.33
CA SER A 53 -6.12 3.17 0.51
C SER A 53 -6.73 4.08 -0.57
N SER A 54 -7.86 3.68 -1.17
CA SER A 54 -8.57 4.51 -2.15
C SER A 54 -9.14 5.78 -1.54
N THR A 55 -9.77 5.68 -0.37
CA THR A 55 -10.31 6.83 0.35
C THR A 55 -9.21 7.80 0.74
N LEU A 56 -8.11 7.29 1.33
CA LEU A 56 -6.98 8.13 1.73
C LEU A 56 -6.28 8.75 0.52
N ALA A 57 -6.07 8.00 -0.57
CA ALA A 57 -5.49 8.56 -1.79
C ALA A 57 -6.36 9.68 -2.39
N SER A 58 -7.69 9.59 -2.30
CA SER A 58 -8.60 10.66 -2.71
C SER A 58 -8.44 11.90 -1.83
N ILE A 59 -8.38 11.74 -0.50
CA ILE A 59 -8.20 12.83 0.47
C ILE A 59 -6.89 13.58 0.20
N PHE A 60 -5.80 12.85 -0.04
CA PHE A 60 -4.48 13.43 -0.33
C PHE A 60 -4.26 13.77 -1.82
N LYS A 61 -5.28 13.61 -2.67
CA LYS A 61 -5.22 13.88 -4.13
C LYS A 61 -4.02 13.21 -4.83
N LEU A 62 -3.71 11.98 -4.43
CA LEU A 62 -2.55 11.25 -4.94
C LEU A 62 -2.78 10.77 -6.38
N GLU A 63 -1.68 10.70 -7.15
CA GLU A 63 -1.70 10.03 -8.44
C GLU A 63 -2.04 8.53 -8.31
N LYS A 64 -2.65 7.96 -9.35
CA LYS A 64 -3.02 6.54 -9.37
C LYS A 64 -1.79 5.63 -9.15
N SER A 65 -0.65 5.99 -9.73
CA SER A 65 0.65 5.29 -9.55
C SER A 65 1.02 5.19 -8.07
N VAL A 66 1.00 6.31 -7.35
CA VAL A 66 1.31 6.40 -5.91
C VAL A 66 0.34 5.54 -5.09
N LYS A 67 -0.97 5.59 -5.40
CA LYS A 67 -1.98 4.78 -4.72
C LYS A 67 -1.67 3.28 -4.82
N TYR A 68 -1.38 2.78 -6.02
CA TYR A 68 -1.12 1.35 -6.20
C TYR A 68 0.18 0.90 -5.53
N VAL A 69 1.22 1.73 -5.55
CA VAL A 69 2.47 1.46 -4.84
C VAL A 69 2.24 1.46 -3.33
N ALA A 70 1.46 2.40 -2.78
CA ALA A 70 1.13 2.45 -1.37
C ALA A 70 0.35 1.20 -0.91
N LEU A 71 -0.62 0.75 -1.72
CA LEU A 71 -1.37 -0.48 -1.44
C LEU A 71 -0.44 -1.69 -1.43
N GLU A 72 0.44 -1.82 -2.42
CA GLU A 72 1.41 -2.92 -2.48
C GLU A 72 2.36 -2.93 -1.28
N ILE A 73 2.86 -1.76 -0.86
CA ILE A 73 3.71 -1.63 0.34
C ILE A 73 2.93 -2.11 1.58
N TYR A 74 1.71 -1.62 1.76
CA TYR A 74 0.89 -1.95 2.91
C TYR A 74 0.56 -3.43 2.99
N GLU A 75 0.11 -4.03 1.89
CA GLU A 75 -0.30 -5.44 1.86
C GLU A 75 0.87 -6.39 2.10
N ARG A 76 2.03 -6.12 1.49
CA ARG A 76 3.24 -6.90 1.78
C ARG A 76 3.66 -6.77 3.22
N PHE A 77 3.71 -5.54 3.75
CA PHE A 77 4.05 -5.32 5.15
C PHE A 77 3.11 -6.10 6.07
N LEU A 78 1.79 -5.98 5.87
CA LEU A 78 0.81 -6.64 6.71
C LEU A 78 0.93 -8.16 6.65
N ALA A 79 1.13 -8.72 5.46
CA ALA A 79 1.33 -10.15 5.26
C ALA A 79 2.53 -10.68 6.07
N TYR A 80 3.71 -10.07 5.91
CA TYR A 80 4.90 -10.50 6.65
C TYR A 80 4.75 -10.27 8.15
N HIS A 81 4.21 -9.12 8.55
CA HIS A 81 4.05 -8.77 9.95
C HIS A 81 3.09 -9.72 10.68
N VAL A 82 1.99 -10.12 10.05
CA VAL A 82 1.05 -11.11 10.62
C VAL A 82 1.72 -12.48 10.74
N LEU A 83 2.50 -12.90 9.73
CA LEU A 83 3.22 -14.18 9.78
C LEU A 83 4.23 -14.21 10.94
N GLU A 84 5.01 -13.13 11.12
CA GLU A 84 5.95 -12.97 12.23
C GLU A 84 5.25 -12.96 13.59
N LEU A 85 4.12 -12.25 13.71
CA LEU A 85 3.34 -12.21 14.93
C LEU A 85 2.72 -13.57 15.27
N ARG A 86 2.23 -14.29 14.27
CA ARG A 86 1.70 -15.65 14.46
C ARG A 86 2.77 -16.60 14.95
N GLN A 87 4.00 -16.49 14.43
CA GLN A 87 5.13 -17.26 14.94
C GLN A 87 5.45 -16.87 16.39
N SER A 88 5.50 -15.57 16.68
CA SER A 88 5.74 -15.05 18.04
C SER A 88 4.71 -15.52 19.06
N VAL A 89 3.43 -15.65 18.67
CA VAL A 89 2.39 -16.22 19.52
C VAL A 89 2.66 -17.69 19.81
N LYS A 90 2.95 -18.49 18.78
CA LYS A 90 3.27 -19.92 18.95
C LYS A 90 4.45 -20.11 19.90
N ASP A 91 5.52 -19.34 19.72
CA ASP A 91 6.73 -19.45 20.53
C ASP A 91 6.49 -19.04 22.00
N ARG A 92 5.47 -18.20 22.28
CA ARG A 92 5.11 -17.76 23.63
C ARG A 92 4.02 -18.58 24.29
N GLN A 93 3.36 -19.50 23.58
CA GLN A 93 2.29 -20.33 24.17
C GLN A 93 2.79 -21.23 25.31
N GLU A 94 4.07 -21.58 25.33
CA GLU A 94 4.69 -22.41 26.36
C GLU A 94 5.29 -21.60 27.52
N THR A 95 5.05 -20.28 27.58
CA THR A 95 5.58 -19.40 28.63
C THR A 95 4.52 -19.03 29.67
N ASP A 96 4.94 -18.59 30.86
CA ASP A 96 4.07 -18.13 31.96
C ASP A 96 3.15 -16.93 31.59
N ARG A 97 3.34 -16.32 30.41
CA ARG A 97 2.55 -15.18 29.92
C ARG A 97 2.18 -15.41 28.44
N PRO A 98 1.20 -16.29 28.16
CA PRO A 98 0.79 -16.56 26.79
C PRO A 98 0.23 -15.29 26.15
N LEU A 99 0.62 -15.05 24.90
CA LEU A 99 0.17 -13.90 24.12
C LEU A 99 -1.12 -14.30 23.39
N SER A 100 -2.23 -13.65 23.69
CA SER A 100 -3.52 -13.88 23.00
C SER A 100 -3.47 -13.29 21.59
N TRP A 101 -3.98 -14.05 20.61
CA TRP A 101 -4.05 -13.60 19.23
C TRP A 101 -5.04 -12.45 19.07
N GLU A 102 -6.12 -12.46 19.85
CA GLU A 102 -7.17 -11.43 19.85
C GLU A 102 -6.60 -10.06 20.21
N VAL A 103 -5.74 -9.99 21.23
CA VAL A 103 -5.06 -8.73 21.64
C VAL A 103 -4.13 -8.21 20.55
N ILE A 104 -3.49 -9.10 19.79
CA ILE A 104 -2.62 -8.71 18.68
C ILE A 104 -3.45 -8.19 17.51
N GLU A 105 -4.54 -8.88 17.19
CA GLU A 105 -5.45 -8.50 16.11
C GLU A 105 -6.08 -7.12 16.36
N GLU A 106 -6.47 -6.82 17.60
CA GLU A 106 -6.95 -5.50 18.02
C GLU A 106 -5.88 -4.43 17.77
N ARG A 107 -4.63 -4.66 18.22
CA ARG A 107 -3.52 -3.71 18.00
C ARG A 107 -3.19 -3.49 16.53
N ILE A 108 -3.25 -4.54 15.70
CA ILE A 108 -3.06 -4.42 14.25
C ILE A 108 -4.16 -3.52 13.68
N THR A 109 -5.40 -3.71 14.11
CA THR A 109 -6.57 -2.95 13.65
C THR A 109 -6.45 -1.48 14.04
N GLU A 110 -6.15 -1.18 15.30
CA GLU A 110 -5.96 0.20 15.80
C GLU A 110 -4.89 0.98 15.02
N GLN A 111 -3.81 0.30 14.62
CA GLN A 111 -2.70 0.93 13.89
C GLN A 111 -2.88 0.93 12.37
N THR A 112 -3.97 0.38 11.85
CA THR A 112 -4.17 0.18 10.40
C THR A 112 -4.10 1.51 9.63
N VAL A 113 -4.77 2.56 10.12
CA VAL A 113 -4.77 3.89 9.47
C VAL A 113 -3.35 4.46 9.40
N LEU A 114 -2.61 4.41 10.51
CA LEU A 114 -1.23 4.90 10.57
C LEU A 114 -0.32 4.14 9.60
N ARG A 115 -0.47 2.82 9.52
CA ARG A 115 0.31 1.96 8.60
C ARG A 115 0.00 2.25 7.13
N VAL A 116 -1.26 2.51 6.79
CA VAL A 116 -1.65 2.91 5.42
C VAL A 116 -1.11 4.30 5.09
N LEU A 117 -1.21 5.28 6.00
CA LEU A 117 -0.66 6.63 5.79
C LEU A 117 0.86 6.60 5.63
N THR A 118 1.56 5.79 6.42
CA THR A 118 3.01 5.59 6.29
C THR A 118 3.36 5.00 4.93
N SER A 119 2.58 4.01 4.46
CA SER A 119 2.77 3.40 3.14
C SER A 119 2.54 4.41 2.01
N ILE A 120 1.56 5.31 2.17
CA ILE A 120 1.32 6.45 1.28
C ILE A 120 2.51 7.41 1.26
N GLN A 121 3.05 7.76 2.43
CA GLN A 121 4.21 8.65 2.53
C GLN A 121 5.44 8.04 1.84
N LEU A 122 5.70 6.75 2.06
CA LEU A 122 6.77 6.02 1.38
C LEU A 122 6.56 6.00 -0.14
N ALA A 123 5.37 5.62 -0.60
CA ALA A 123 5.05 5.60 -2.03
C ALA A 123 5.16 6.98 -2.69
N SER A 124 4.73 8.03 -2.00
CA SER A 124 4.79 9.40 -2.52
C SER A 124 6.23 9.88 -2.65
N LYS A 125 7.09 9.57 -1.67
CA LYS A 125 8.53 9.85 -1.74
C LYS A 125 9.24 9.06 -2.84
N LEU A 126 8.83 7.81 -3.07
CA LEU A 126 9.39 6.97 -4.14
C LEU A 126 8.98 7.45 -5.54
N SER A 127 7.80 8.07 -5.67
CA SER A 127 7.23 8.46 -6.96
C SER A 127 7.48 9.93 -7.33
N SER A 128 7.76 10.79 -6.34
CA SER A 128 7.92 12.24 -6.56
C SER A 128 9.00 12.83 -5.67
N HIS A 129 9.94 13.55 -6.29
CA HIS A 129 11.03 14.23 -5.58
C HIS A 129 10.55 15.57 -4.93
N TYR A 130 9.37 16.08 -5.30
CA TYR A 130 8.89 17.40 -4.90
C TYR A 130 7.47 17.43 -4.30
N ASP A 131 6.55 16.55 -4.72
CA ASP A 131 5.16 16.49 -4.24
C ASP A 131 4.91 15.19 -3.45
N HIS A 132 5.56 15.07 -2.29
CA HIS A 132 5.35 13.93 -1.40
C HIS A 132 4.55 14.33 -0.16
N VAL A 133 3.75 13.40 0.37
CA VAL A 133 3.00 13.62 1.61
C VAL A 133 3.98 13.84 2.77
N LEU A 134 3.88 15.01 3.41
CA LEU A 134 4.74 15.41 4.50
C LEU A 134 4.30 14.78 5.83
N PRO A 135 5.22 14.60 6.79
CA PRO A 135 4.88 14.18 8.15
C PRO A 135 3.86 15.10 8.84
N THR A 136 3.95 16.41 8.62
CA THR A 136 3.03 17.40 9.18
C THR A 136 1.60 17.21 8.69
N GLN A 137 1.41 16.94 7.39
CA GLN A 137 0.10 16.67 6.81
C GLN A 137 -0.54 15.40 7.38
N VAL A 138 0.26 14.37 7.66
CA VAL A 138 -0.22 13.14 8.30
C VAL A 138 -0.56 13.37 9.77
N ALA A 139 0.27 14.12 10.50
CA ALA A 139 0.00 14.48 11.88
C ALA A 139 -1.32 15.28 11.99
N GLU A 140 -1.50 16.32 11.19
CA GLU A 140 -2.75 17.09 11.16
C GLU A 140 -3.98 16.23 10.81
N PHE A 141 -3.83 15.30 9.86
CA PHE A 141 -4.90 14.38 9.51
C PHE A 141 -5.26 13.48 10.69
N LEU A 142 -4.27 12.90 11.36
CA LEU A 142 -4.44 12.02 12.52
C LEU A 142 -5.02 12.78 13.72
N GLU A 143 -4.64 14.03 13.94
CA GLU A 143 -5.23 14.87 14.99
C GLU A 143 -6.70 15.18 14.70
N LYS A 144 -7.03 15.55 13.45
CA LYS A 144 -8.41 15.86 13.04
C LYS A 144 -9.31 14.62 13.02
N SER A 145 -8.76 13.43 12.74
CA SER A 145 -9.50 12.17 12.69
C SER A 145 -9.53 11.43 14.03
N GLY A 146 -8.49 11.55 14.86
CA GLY A 146 -8.42 11.02 16.22
C GLY A 146 -9.25 11.82 17.23
N GLY A 147 -9.54 13.10 16.95
CA GLY A 147 -10.46 13.94 17.73
C GLY A 147 -11.95 13.67 17.46
N LYS A 148 -12.28 12.81 16.50
CA LYS A 148 -13.64 12.32 16.26
C LYS A 148 -13.59 10.81 16.27
N SER A 149 -13.86 10.22 17.43
CA SER A 149 -14.37 8.85 17.49
C SER A 149 -15.42 8.71 16.40
N LEU A 150 -15.19 7.78 15.47
CA LEU A 150 -16.15 7.37 14.45
C LEU A 150 -17.42 6.94 15.20
N GLN A 151 -18.37 7.87 15.33
CA GLN A 151 -19.77 7.62 15.67
C GLN A 151 -20.54 7.27 14.41
#